data_AF-G0N2H9-F1
#
_entry.id   AF-G0N2H9-F1
#
_cell.length_a   1.000
_cell.length_b   1.000
_cell.length_c   1.000
_cell.angle_alpha   90.00
_cell.angle_beta   90.00
_cell.angle_gamma   90.00
#
_symmetry.space_group_name_H-M   'P 1'
#
loop_
_entity.id
_entity.type
_entity.pdbx_description
1 polymer ?
#
loop_
_entity_poly.entity_id
_entity_poly.type
_entity_poly.pdbx_seq_one_letter_code
_entity_poly.pdbx_strand_id
1 'polypeptide(L)'
;MHEVKYDYELEKVASSMAGNCNFPKGNYLLVPAEELKRFAEQASSQELKVKVSQTIVNALFHPLQTKMACAELPVSCSTPGIEGGFCLFGPQNSALTPDDLKRGRLGSHCDHGAADNGLCKASSKTVGSYEEGKEGSGAEKTTPGNVEEKEAETKAATQMNSMILAVVFAIVMIFP
;
A
#
# COMPACT_ATOMS: atom_id res chain seq x y z
N MET A 1 -6.12 -0.95 -9.52
CA MET A 1 -5.01 -0.82 -8.57
C MET A 1 -5.59 -0.74 -7.18
N HIS A 2 -5.20 -1.66 -6.30
CA HIS A 2 -5.50 -1.52 -4.88
C HIS A 2 -4.61 -0.46 -4.22
N GLU A 3 -5.09 0.12 -3.14
CA GLU A 3 -4.24 0.85 -2.21
C GLU A 3 -3.34 -0.15 -1.46
N VAL A 4 -2.06 0.20 -1.32
CA VAL A 4 -1.12 -0.57 -0.49
C VAL A 4 -1.08 0.08 0.89
N LYS A 5 -1.36 -0.70 1.93
CA LYS A 5 -1.37 -0.24 3.32
C LYS A 5 -0.28 -0.93 4.13
N TYR A 6 0.21 -0.25 5.17
CA TYR A 6 1.10 -0.90 6.13
C TYR A 6 0.34 -2.00 6.89
N ASP A 7 0.94 -3.19 7.01
CA ASP A 7 0.33 -4.35 7.67
C ASP A 7 1.22 -4.87 8.81
N TYR A 8 0.72 -4.78 10.04
CA TYR A 8 1.46 -5.17 11.24
C TYR A 8 1.71 -6.68 11.36
N GLU A 9 0.87 -7.53 10.75
CA GLU A 9 1.12 -8.98 10.75
C GLU A 9 2.27 -9.32 9.78
N LEU A 10 2.32 -8.65 8.63
CA LEU A 10 3.45 -8.74 7.71
C LEU A 10 4.74 -8.15 8.31
N GLU A 11 4.64 -7.12 9.15
CA GLU A 11 5.77 -6.58 9.92
C GLU A 11 6.33 -7.60 10.91
N LYS A 12 5.46 -8.37 11.61
CA LYS A 12 5.93 -9.46 12.49
C LYS A 12 6.69 -10.51 11.71
N VAL A 13 6.23 -10.86 10.50
CA VAL A 13 6.94 -11.78 9.60
C VAL A 13 8.32 -11.20 9.23
N ALA A 14 8.37 -9.94 8.78
CA ALA A 14 9.63 -9.27 8.43
C ALA A 14 10.60 -9.17 9.63
N SER A 15 10.08 -8.84 10.82
CA SER A 15 10.86 -8.75 12.05
C SER A 15 11.41 -10.10 12.49
N SER A 16 10.62 -11.18 12.35
CA SER A 16 11.06 -12.54 12.60
C SER A 16 12.21 -12.95 11.69
N MET A 17 12.12 -12.65 10.38
CA MET A 17 13.20 -12.87 9.40
C MET A 17 14.47 -12.09 9.73
N ALA A 18 14.32 -10.82 10.12
CA ALA A 18 15.44 -9.98 10.52
C ALA A 18 16.11 -10.52 11.80
N GLY A 19 15.33 -11.02 12.76
CA GLY A 19 15.83 -11.56 14.02
C GLY A 19 16.59 -12.89 13.88
N ASN A 20 16.24 -13.72 12.89
CA ASN A 20 16.86 -15.03 12.66
C ASN A 20 17.78 -15.08 11.42
N CYS A 21 17.97 -13.95 10.72
CA CYS A 21 18.68 -13.85 9.45
C CYS A 21 18.23 -14.87 8.38
N ASN A 22 16.96 -15.30 8.40
CA ASN A 22 16.42 -16.27 7.48
C ASN A 22 15.28 -15.66 6.66
N PHE A 23 15.41 -15.74 5.33
CA PHE A 23 14.54 -15.06 4.37
C PHE A 23 13.80 -16.07 3.49
N PRO A 24 12.84 -16.83 4.05
CA PRO A 24 12.05 -17.76 3.27
C PRO A 24 11.17 -17.02 2.25
N LYS A 25 10.72 -17.75 1.22
CA LYS A 25 9.69 -17.26 0.30
C LYS A 25 8.31 -17.48 0.92
N GLY A 26 7.38 -16.61 0.60
CA GLY A 26 5.98 -16.74 1.02
C GLY A 26 5.05 -15.97 0.11
N ASN A 27 3.84 -15.66 0.61
CA ASN A 27 2.86 -14.82 -0.09
C ASN A 27 3.22 -13.32 0.03
N TYR A 28 4.46 -13.01 -0.35
CA TYR A 28 5.03 -11.68 -0.38
C TYR A 28 6.23 -11.63 -1.34
N LEU A 29 6.53 -10.44 -1.83
CA LEU A 29 7.79 -10.09 -2.48
C LEU A 29 8.71 -9.41 -1.47
N LEU A 30 9.95 -9.87 -1.38
CA LEU A 30 11.00 -9.18 -0.63
C LEU A 30 11.70 -8.17 -1.53
N VAL A 31 11.76 -6.93 -1.06
CA VAL A 31 12.42 -5.81 -1.73
C VAL A 31 13.48 -5.24 -0.79
N PRO A 32 14.76 -5.21 -1.19
CA PRO A 32 15.79 -4.55 -0.40
C PRO A 32 15.47 -3.08 -0.15
N ALA A 33 15.71 -2.57 1.07
CA ALA A 33 15.41 -1.19 1.41
C ALA A 33 16.19 -0.19 0.52
N GLU A 34 17.43 -0.52 0.18
CA GLU A 34 18.27 0.30 -0.69
C GLU A 34 17.76 0.37 -2.14
N GLU A 35 17.16 -0.71 -2.67
CA GLU A 35 16.50 -0.66 -3.98
C GLU A 35 15.28 0.26 -3.95
N LEU A 36 14.49 0.18 -2.88
CA LEU A 36 13.29 0.99 -2.71
C LEU A 36 13.63 2.48 -2.55
N LYS A 37 14.67 2.81 -1.75
CA LYS A 37 15.18 4.19 -1.59
C LYS A 37 15.64 4.77 -2.92
N ARG A 38 16.47 4.04 -3.67
CA ARG A 38 16.94 4.47 -5.00
C ARG A 38 15.79 4.72 -5.96
N PHE A 39 14.76 3.87 -5.93
CA PHE A 39 13.56 4.08 -6.73
C PHE A 39 12.82 5.36 -6.32
N ALA A 40 12.62 5.58 -5.02
CA ALA A 40 11.93 6.77 -4.51
C ALA A 40 12.66 8.07 -4.89
N GLU A 41 14.00 8.07 -4.76
CA GLU A 41 14.84 9.20 -5.16
C GLU A 41 14.72 9.47 -6.67
N GLN A 42 14.82 8.44 -7.52
CA GLN A 42 14.70 8.58 -8.97
C GLN A 42 13.29 8.99 -9.42
N ALA A 43 12.25 8.48 -8.76
CA ALA A 43 10.87 8.88 -9.04
C ALA A 43 10.64 10.37 -8.71
N SER A 44 11.33 10.88 -7.69
CA SER A 44 11.24 12.29 -7.29
C SER A 44 12.07 13.24 -8.17
N SER A 45 13.14 12.76 -8.81
CA SER A 45 14.07 13.60 -9.58
C SER A 45 13.58 13.96 -11.00
N GLN A 46 12.38 13.52 -11.41
CA GLN A 46 11.82 13.70 -12.76
C GLN A 46 12.73 13.20 -13.90
N GLU A 47 13.77 12.40 -13.60
CA GLU A 47 14.58 11.79 -14.63
C GLU A 47 13.79 10.66 -15.30
N LEU A 48 13.47 10.84 -16.58
CA LEU A 48 12.65 9.94 -17.40
C LEU A 48 13.28 8.54 -17.64
N LYS A 49 14.44 8.26 -17.03
CA LYS A 49 15.19 7.00 -17.17
C LYS A 49 15.36 6.30 -15.83
N VAL A 50 14.26 6.12 -15.11
CA VAL A 50 14.25 5.27 -13.91
C VAL A 50 14.54 3.83 -14.35
N LYS A 51 15.69 3.27 -13.96
CA LYS A 51 15.96 1.84 -14.10
C LYS A 51 15.24 1.12 -12.97
N VAL A 52 14.01 0.71 -13.21
CA VAL A 52 13.20 -0.02 -12.24
C VAL A 52 13.52 -1.51 -12.34
N SER A 53 13.91 -2.15 -11.23
CA SER A 53 14.04 -3.61 -11.19
C SER A 53 12.66 -4.26 -11.32
N GLN A 54 12.58 -5.45 -11.94
CA GLN A 54 11.30 -6.16 -12.09
C GLN A 54 10.64 -6.44 -10.73
N THR A 55 11.45 -6.65 -9.69
CA THR A 55 10.99 -6.81 -8.30
C THR A 55 10.25 -5.57 -7.81
N ILE A 56 10.80 -4.37 -8.01
CA ILE A 56 10.13 -3.11 -7.66
C ILE A 56 8.85 -2.92 -8.47
N VAL A 57 8.86 -3.27 -9.77
CA VAL A 57 7.65 -3.21 -10.61
C VAL A 57 6.55 -4.09 -10.02
N ASN A 58 6.86 -5.35 -9.70
CA ASN A 58 5.89 -6.30 -9.16
C ASN A 58 5.48 -5.96 -7.71
N ALA A 59 6.33 -5.31 -6.93
CA ALA A 59 6.02 -4.91 -5.57
C ALA A 59 5.10 -3.68 -5.51
N LEU A 60 5.39 -2.65 -6.31
CA LEU A 60 4.70 -1.36 -6.24
C LEU A 60 3.55 -1.20 -7.24
N PHE A 61 3.65 -1.84 -8.41
CA PHE A 61 2.70 -1.62 -9.51
C PHE A 61 1.82 -2.84 -9.81
N HIS A 62 1.93 -3.92 -9.04
CA HIS A 62 1.03 -5.05 -9.20
C HIS A 62 -0.37 -4.71 -8.64
N PRO A 63 -1.45 -4.76 -9.45
CA PRO A 63 -2.77 -4.22 -9.09
C PRO A 63 -3.44 -4.87 -7.90
N LEU A 64 -3.03 -6.09 -7.61
CA LEU A 64 -3.57 -6.92 -6.53
C LEU A 64 -2.71 -6.89 -5.26
N GLN A 65 -1.63 -6.09 -5.21
CA GLN A 65 -0.92 -5.83 -3.96
C GLN A 65 -1.75 -4.91 -3.08
N THR A 66 -1.84 -5.24 -1.80
CA THR A 66 -2.68 -4.52 -0.84
C THR A 66 -1.95 -4.15 0.44
N LYS A 67 -0.80 -4.78 0.69
CA LYS A 67 -0.10 -4.71 1.97
C LYS A 67 1.40 -4.54 1.79
N MET A 68 2.02 -3.82 2.70
CA MET A 68 3.47 -3.73 2.84
C MET A 68 3.90 -3.70 4.30
N ALA A 69 5.12 -4.13 4.58
CA ALA A 69 5.78 -3.89 5.86
C ALA A 69 7.30 -3.91 5.66
N CYS A 70 8.07 -3.29 6.55
CA CYS A 70 9.53 -3.23 6.44
C CYS A 70 10.19 -3.60 7.76
N ALA A 71 11.40 -4.14 7.69
CA ALA A 71 12.23 -4.43 8.84
C ALA A 71 13.69 -4.03 8.55
N GLU A 72 14.35 -3.51 9.58
CA GLU A 72 15.79 -3.25 9.55
C GLU A 72 16.55 -4.54 9.88
N LEU A 73 17.65 -4.79 9.16
CA LEU A 73 18.53 -5.92 9.49
C LEU A 73 19.51 -5.51 10.59
N PRO A 74 19.72 -6.34 11.62
CA PRO A 74 20.80 -6.13 12.56
C PRO A 74 22.15 -6.30 11.84
N VAL A 75 23.18 -5.59 12.29
CA VAL A 75 24.54 -5.62 11.69
C VAL A 75 25.13 -7.03 11.64
N SER A 76 24.70 -7.92 12.53
CA SER A 76 25.10 -9.33 12.56
C SER A 76 24.53 -10.18 11.41
N CYS A 77 23.43 -9.76 10.79
CA CYS A 77 22.87 -10.42 9.61
C CYS A 77 23.55 -9.87 8.36
N SER A 78 24.70 -10.45 7.99
CA SER A 78 25.39 -10.11 6.74
C SER A 78 24.79 -10.94 5.60
N THR A 79 23.70 -10.46 5.01
CA THR A 79 23.06 -11.07 3.85
C THR A 79 23.27 -10.17 2.63
N PRO A 80 24.06 -10.61 1.63
CA PRO A 80 24.32 -9.82 0.44
C PRO A 80 23.03 -9.37 -0.26
N GLY A 81 22.92 -8.08 -0.53
CA GLY A 81 21.83 -7.48 -1.29
C GLY A 81 20.60 -7.05 -0.48
N ILE A 82 20.58 -7.21 0.84
CA ILE A 82 19.53 -6.68 1.74
C ILE A 82 20.14 -5.95 2.94
N GLU A 83 21.36 -5.43 2.77
CA GLU A 83 22.07 -4.69 3.81
C GLU A 83 21.24 -3.48 4.28
N GLY A 84 21.12 -3.31 5.59
CA GLY A 84 20.36 -2.21 6.19
C GLY A 84 18.84 -2.42 6.27
N GLY A 85 18.28 -3.46 5.64
CA GLY A 85 16.86 -3.80 5.77
C GLY A 85 16.17 -4.16 4.46
N PHE A 86 14.89 -4.50 4.58
CA PHE A 86 14.03 -4.86 3.46
C PHE A 86 12.56 -4.54 3.76
N CYS A 87 11.76 -4.54 2.71
CA CYS A 87 10.32 -4.46 2.78
C CYS A 87 9.68 -5.69 2.12
N LEU A 88 8.59 -6.17 2.70
CA LEU A 88 7.73 -7.20 2.16
C LEU A 88 6.48 -6.54 1.55
N PHE A 89 6.07 -6.98 0.36
CA PHE A 89 4.85 -6.54 -0.32
C PHE A 89 3.96 -7.75 -0.60
N GLY A 90 2.68 -7.69 -0.24
CA GLY A 90 1.78 -8.84 -0.33
C GLY A 90 0.32 -8.51 -0.68
N PRO A 91 -0.46 -9.54 -1.06
CA PRO A 91 -0.13 -10.98 -0.98
C PRO A 91 0.58 -11.57 -2.22
N GLN A 92 0.75 -10.80 -3.30
CA GLN A 92 1.19 -11.37 -4.57
C GLN A 92 2.71 -11.56 -4.59
N ASN A 93 3.15 -12.71 -5.07
CA ASN A 93 4.57 -13.07 -5.19
C ASN A 93 4.96 -13.46 -6.63
N SER A 94 4.01 -13.42 -7.57
CA SER A 94 4.20 -13.74 -8.97
C SER A 94 4.46 -12.50 -9.81
N ALA A 95 4.97 -12.72 -11.02
CA ALA A 95 5.01 -11.68 -12.03
C ALA A 95 3.59 -11.25 -12.42
N LEU A 96 3.46 -9.97 -12.76
CA LEU A 96 2.21 -9.41 -13.28
C LEU A 96 1.79 -10.12 -14.57
N THR A 97 0.54 -10.58 -14.62
CA THR A 97 -0.06 -11.18 -15.82
C THR A 97 -1.13 -10.25 -16.42
N PRO A 98 -1.50 -10.44 -17.70
CA PRO A 98 -2.60 -9.69 -18.31
C PRO A 98 -3.94 -9.83 -17.58
N ASP A 99 -4.19 -10.97 -16.93
CA ASP A 99 -5.45 -11.24 -16.24
C ASP A 99 -5.56 -10.44 -14.92
N ASP A 100 -4.43 -10.03 -14.34
CA ASP A 100 -4.39 -9.15 -13.18
C ASP A 100 -4.78 -7.70 -13.53
N LEU A 101 -4.77 -7.35 -14.82
CA LEU A 101 -4.99 -6.00 -15.32
C LEU A 101 -6.43 -5.81 -15.83
N LYS A 102 -7.20 -5.02 -15.07
CA LYS A 102 -8.53 -4.56 -15.50
C LYS A 102 -8.41 -3.17 -16.14
N ARG A 103 -8.95 -3.02 -17.36
CA ARG A 103 -9.03 -1.72 -18.06
C ARG A 103 -10.36 -1.04 -17.78
N GLY A 104 -10.33 0.26 -17.49
CA GLY A 104 -11.52 1.05 -17.21
C GLY A 104 -11.19 2.36 -16.51
N ARG A 105 -12.22 3.07 -16.04
CA ARG A 105 -12.03 4.25 -15.19
C ARG A 105 -11.41 3.81 -13.86
N LEU A 106 -10.56 4.65 -13.27
CA LEU A 106 -10.05 4.40 -11.92
C LEU A 106 -11.22 4.16 -10.96
N GLY A 107 -11.07 3.18 -10.08
CA GLY A 107 -12.11 2.80 -9.13
C GLY A 107 -13.26 1.95 -9.68
N SER A 108 -13.50 1.88 -11.00
CA SER A 108 -14.74 1.27 -11.55
C SER A 108 -14.82 -0.25 -11.42
N HIS A 109 -13.70 -0.91 -11.16
CA HIS A 109 -13.60 -2.36 -11.00
C HIS A 109 -13.21 -2.77 -9.57
N CYS A 110 -13.42 -1.89 -8.58
CA CYS A 110 -13.13 -2.20 -7.19
C CYS A 110 -14.28 -2.98 -6.56
N ASP A 111 -14.03 -4.24 -6.20
CA ASP A 111 -15.03 -5.13 -5.62
C ASP A 111 -15.48 -4.67 -4.20
N HIS A 112 -14.63 -3.90 -3.50
CA HIS A 112 -14.89 -3.36 -2.16
C HIS A 112 -14.99 -1.82 -2.15
N GLY A 113 -15.27 -1.23 -3.31
CA GLY A 113 -15.33 0.21 -3.50
C GLY A 113 -13.97 0.88 -3.62
N ALA A 114 -13.99 2.11 -4.12
CA ALA A 114 -12.82 2.97 -4.23
C ALA A 114 -12.65 3.81 -2.96
N ALA A 115 -11.40 4.10 -2.59
CA ALA A 115 -11.04 5.12 -1.64
C ALA A 115 -11.02 6.51 -2.31
N ASP A 116 -10.89 7.58 -1.52
CA ASP A 116 -10.95 8.96 -2.01
C ASP A 116 -9.82 9.30 -3.00
N ASN A 117 -8.73 8.54 -2.97
CA ASN A 117 -7.62 8.60 -3.93
C ASN A 117 -7.89 7.84 -5.25
N GLY A 118 -9.08 7.25 -5.41
CA GLY A 118 -9.46 6.47 -6.60
C GLY A 118 -8.88 5.04 -6.66
N LEU A 119 -8.13 4.61 -5.64
CA LEU A 119 -7.59 3.24 -5.53
C LEU A 119 -8.60 2.30 -4.87
N CYS A 120 -8.51 1.01 -5.18
CA CYS A 120 -9.41 0.00 -4.63
C CYS A 120 -9.06 -0.32 -3.17
N LYS A 121 -10.06 -0.35 -2.31
CA LYS A 121 -9.91 -0.83 -0.93
C LYS A 121 -9.65 -2.34 -0.95
N ALA A 122 -8.73 -2.78 -0.09
CA ALA A 122 -8.55 -4.21 0.16
C ALA A 122 -9.82 -4.80 0.79
N SER A 123 -10.03 -6.11 0.63
CA SER A 123 -11.10 -6.80 1.35
C SER A 123 -10.83 -6.72 2.86
N SER A 124 -11.87 -6.40 3.65
CA SER A 124 -11.80 -6.37 5.12
C SER A 124 -11.79 -7.78 5.75
N LYS A 125 -11.57 -8.84 4.95
CA LYS A 125 -11.38 -10.18 5.51
C LYS A 125 -10.00 -10.24 6.15
N THR A 126 -10.05 -10.29 7.47
CA THR A 126 -8.99 -10.61 8.42
C THR A 126 -8.02 -11.63 7.85
N VAL A 127 -6.73 -11.26 7.87
CA VAL A 127 -5.56 -12.15 7.89
C VAL A 127 -5.62 -13.31 6.89
N GLY A 128 -5.05 -13.10 5.71
CA GLY A 128 -4.41 -14.24 5.04
C GLY A 128 -3.34 -14.76 5.99
N SER A 129 -3.56 -15.92 6.57
CA SER A 129 -2.55 -16.62 7.35
C SER A 129 -1.29 -16.71 6.49
N TYR A 130 -0.22 -16.07 6.96
CA TYR A 130 1.11 -16.43 6.52
C TYR A 130 1.36 -17.79 7.17
N GLU A 131 0.99 -18.86 6.46
CA GLU A 131 0.98 -20.21 7.04
C GLU A 131 2.39 -20.63 7.47
N GLU A 132 2.61 -20.62 8.79
CA GLU A 132 3.19 -21.76 9.46
C GLU A 132 2.13 -22.88 9.43
N GLY A 133 2.41 -23.97 8.71
CA GLY A 133 1.41 -24.97 8.37
C GLY A 133 0.70 -25.60 9.57
N LYS A 134 -0.63 -25.74 9.48
CA LYS A 134 -1.39 -26.98 9.68
C LYS A 134 -2.91 -26.78 9.52
N GLU A 135 -3.54 -27.81 8.95
CA GLU A 135 -4.97 -28.03 8.70
C GLU A 135 -5.92 -27.73 9.88
N GLY A 136 -7.13 -27.25 9.53
CA GLY A 136 -8.35 -27.94 9.95
C GLY A 136 -9.47 -27.14 10.63
N SER A 137 -10.53 -26.89 9.85
CA SER A 137 -11.97 -27.03 10.22
C SER A 137 -12.71 -25.93 11.01
N GLY A 138 -13.63 -25.24 10.32
CA GLY A 138 -15.07 -25.45 10.51
C GLY A 138 -15.87 -24.56 11.50
N ALA A 139 -16.71 -23.67 10.92
CA ALA A 139 -18.04 -23.18 11.37
C ALA A 139 -18.13 -22.42 12.74
N GLU A 140 -19.02 -21.48 13.07
CA GLU A 140 -20.28 -20.93 12.56
C GLU A 140 -20.55 -19.57 13.28
N LYS A 141 -21.21 -18.64 12.57
CA LYS A 141 -22.14 -17.54 12.94
C LYS A 141 -22.24 -17.08 14.42
N THR A 142 -22.34 -15.74 14.64
CA THR A 142 -23.48 -15.02 15.30
C THR A 142 -23.18 -13.51 15.50
N THR A 143 -24.10 -12.65 15.01
CA THR A 143 -24.31 -11.22 15.36
C THR A 143 -25.27 -11.15 16.57
N PRO A 144 -25.24 -10.16 17.49
CA PRO A 144 -25.83 -8.79 17.30
C PRO A 144 -25.00 -7.72 18.06
N GLY A 145 -25.22 -6.40 18.00
CA GLY A 145 -26.30 -5.55 17.51
C GLY A 145 -25.97 -4.07 17.77
N ASN A 146 -26.90 -3.22 17.33
CA ASN A 146 -26.98 -1.76 17.39
C ASN A 146 -26.57 -1.11 18.72
N VAL A 147 -25.85 0.02 18.65
CA VAL A 147 -26.12 1.21 19.48
C VAL A 147 -26.00 2.46 18.62
N GLU A 148 -27.12 3.13 18.51
CA GLU A 148 -27.35 4.47 17.98
C GLU A 148 -26.98 5.48 19.08
N GLU A 149 -26.15 6.47 18.79
CA GLU A 149 -26.03 7.67 19.65
C GLU A 149 -25.98 8.93 18.77
N LYS A 150 -26.82 9.88 19.16
CA LYS A 150 -27.19 11.10 18.44
C LYS A 150 -26.20 12.23 18.66
N GLU A 151 -26.20 13.11 17.64
CA GLU A 151 -26.01 14.57 17.66
C GLU A 151 -25.12 15.22 18.73
N ALA A 152 -24.10 15.91 18.24
CA ALA A 152 -23.80 17.26 18.73
C ALA A 152 -23.51 18.18 17.54
N GLU A 153 -24.47 19.06 17.28
CA GLU A 153 -24.35 20.25 16.44
C GLU A 153 -23.35 21.22 17.11
N THR A 154 -22.35 21.74 16.38
CA THR A 154 -21.72 23.01 16.76
C THR A 154 -21.34 23.81 15.53
N LYS A 155 -21.93 25.01 15.49
CA LYS A 155 -21.81 26.06 14.48
C LYS A 155 -20.39 26.62 14.42
N ALA A 156 -19.85 26.77 13.22
CA ALA A 156 -18.92 27.85 12.87
C ALA A 156 -18.79 27.99 11.34
N ALA A 157 -19.88 28.42 10.69
CA ALA A 157 -19.78 29.08 9.39
C ALA A 157 -19.50 30.56 9.65
N THR A 158 -18.37 31.08 9.17
CA THR A 158 -18.19 32.40 8.52
C THR A 158 -16.69 32.67 8.36
N GLN A 159 -16.34 33.28 7.23
CA GLN A 159 -15.07 33.99 6.96
C GLN A 159 -13.95 33.19 6.28
N MET A 160 -14.10 32.82 5.01
CA MET A 160 -13.01 32.87 4.00
C MET A 160 -13.57 32.92 2.57
N ASN A 161 -14.44 33.90 2.23
CA ASN A 161 -14.99 34.04 0.87
C ASN A 161 -14.58 35.35 0.15
N SER A 162 -13.53 36.02 0.64
CA SER A 162 -13.13 37.35 0.13
C SER A 162 -11.77 37.40 -0.58
N MET A 163 -11.00 36.31 -0.64
CA MET A 163 -9.71 36.28 -1.36
C MET A 163 -9.75 35.56 -2.72
N ILE A 164 -10.77 34.74 -2.98
CA ILE A 164 -10.85 33.96 -4.22
C ILE A 164 -11.23 34.83 -5.43
N LEU A 165 -11.95 35.94 -5.22
CA LEU A 165 -12.37 36.81 -6.32
C LEU A 165 -11.25 37.70 -6.89
N ALA A 166 -10.21 38.01 -6.09
CA ALA A 166 -9.11 38.88 -6.52
C ALA A 166 -8.08 38.15 -7.40
N VAL A 167 -7.88 36.84 -7.18
CA VAL A 167 -6.92 36.03 -7.94
C VAL A 167 -7.42 35.72 -9.35
N VAL A 168 -8.74 35.54 -9.51
CA VAL A 168 -9.34 35.24 -10.83
C VAL A 168 -9.23 36.44 -11.78
N PHE A 169 -9.36 37.69 -11.28
CA PHE A 169 -9.20 38.89 -12.11
C PHE A 169 -7.76 39.13 -12.57
N ALA A 170 -6.76 38.71 -11.80
CA ALA A 170 -5.35 38.86 -12.17
C ALA A 170 -4.92 37.91 -13.31
N ILE A 171 -5.52 36.72 -13.41
CA ILE A 171 -5.15 35.73 -14.43
C ILE A 171 -5.69 36.11 -15.81
N VAL A 172 -6.87 36.76 -15.87
CA VAL A 172 -7.51 37.16 -17.15
C VAL A 172 -6.79 38.33 -17.83
N MET A 173 -6.01 39.14 -17.11
CA MET A 173 -5.30 40.29 -17.70
C MET A 173 -3.87 39.98 -18.19
N ILE A 174 -3.34 38.78 -17.93
CA ILE A 174 -1.95 38.42 -18.27
C ILE A 174 -1.84 37.68 -19.62
N PHE A 175 -2.95 37.20 -20.18
CA PHE A 175 -2.98 36.52 -21.47
C PHE A 175 -4.00 37.19 -22.40
N PRO A 176 -3.60 38.13 -23.28
CA PRO A 176 -4.40 38.46 -24.45
C PRO A 176 -4.44 37.30 -25.45
#